data_AF-A0A961PKV8-F1
#
_entry.id   AF-A0A961PKV8-F1
#
_cell.length_a   1.000
_cell.length_b   1.000
_cell.length_c   1.000
_cell.angle_alpha   90.00
_cell.angle_beta   90.00
_cell.angle_gamma   90.00
#
_symmetry.space_group_name_H-M   'P 1'
#
loop_
_entity.id
_entity.type
_entity.pdbx_description
1 polymer ?
#
loop_
_entity_poly.entity_id
_entity_poly.type
_entity_poly.pdbx_seq_one_letter_code
_entity_poly.pdbx_strand_id
1 'polypeptide(L)'
;MYAFSVTVFVVHTLFELAFGLRAYIIGGFSSQTREEIAAQPPRATIRARFLGSALTALGVLGFLAIVWAGPTSVTARLLSVGFAVFHGLGALGVLWTAASDRSVLTSARGALVLHAVLALGFIILALFLHPGG
;
A
#
# COMPACT_ATOMS: atom_id res chain seq x y z
N MET A 1 20.38 8.94 -3.71
CA MET A 1 18.90 9.03 -3.82
C MET A 1 18.31 8.05 -4.82
N TYR A 2 18.81 7.96 -6.05
CA TYR A 2 18.24 7.08 -7.08
C TYR A 2 17.98 5.63 -6.62
N ALA A 3 19.00 4.93 -6.09
CA ALA A 3 18.86 3.54 -5.64
C ALA A 3 17.82 3.36 -4.53
N PHE A 4 17.73 4.33 -3.61
CA PHE A 4 16.72 4.35 -2.56
C PHE A 4 15.31 4.53 -3.15
N SER A 5 15.12 5.49 -4.06
CA SER A 5 13.85 5.70 -4.77
C SER A 5 13.39 4.46 -5.51
N VAL A 6 14.29 3.84 -6.29
CA VAL A 6 13.99 2.59 -7.00
C VAL A 6 13.55 1.51 -6.01
N THR A 7 14.28 1.34 -4.90
CA THR A 7 13.95 0.31 -3.90
C THR A 7 12.56 0.53 -3.32
N VAL A 8 12.24 1.74 -2.88
CA VAL A 8 10.92 2.06 -2.29
C VAL A 8 9.80 1.83 -3.30
N PHE A 9 9.94 2.31 -4.54
CA PHE A 9 8.92 2.11 -5.58
C PHE A 9 8.77 0.63 -5.96
N VAL A 10 9.86 -0.12 -6.11
CA VAL A 10 9.81 -1.55 -6.44
C VAL A 10 9.09 -2.32 -5.33
N VAL A 11 9.48 -2.11 -4.08
CA VAL A 11 8.87 -2.78 -2.92
C VAL A 11 7.38 -2.46 -2.84
N HIS A 12 7.02 -1.18 -2.96
CA HIS A 12 5.63 -0.75 -3.01
C HIS A 12 4.86 -1.45 -4.15
N THR A 13 5.36 -1.36 -5.38
CA THR A 13 4.70 -1.94 -6.55
C THR A 13 4.47 -3.44 -6.39
N LEU A 14 5.46 -4.18 -5.90
CA LEU A 14 5.34 -5.62 -5.70
C LEU A 14 4.28 -5.95 -4.66
N PHE A 15 4.26 -5.24 -3.53
CA PHE A 15 3.25 -5.47 -2.48
C PHE A 15 1.84 -5.11 -2.95
N GLU A 16 1.67 -3.94 -3.55
CA GLU A 16 0.37 -3.47 -4.04
C GLU A 16 -0.21 -4.40 -5.13
N LEU A 17 0.62 -4.84 -6.07
CA LEU A 17 0.21 -5.82 -7.08
C LEU A 17 -0.12 -7.19 -6.47
N ALA A 18 0.74 -7.70 -5.57
CA ALA A 18 0.54 -9.02 -4.97
C ALA A 18 -0.73 -9.06 -4.09
N PHE A 19 -0.90 -8.08 -3.19
CA PHE A 19 -2.07 -7.99 -2.33
C PHE A 19 -3.32 -7.61 -3.09
N GLY A 20 -3.21 -6.68 -4.05
CA GLY A 20 -4.30 -6.24 -4.90
C GLY A 20 -4.88 -7.37 -5.73
N LEU A 21 -4.02 -8.08 -6.47
CA LEU A 21 -4.44 -9.20 -7.32
C LEU A 21 -5.04 -10.34 -6.48
N ARG A 22 -4.44 -10.66 -5.34
CA ARG A 22 -4.97 -11.69 -4.43
C ARG A 22 -6.36 -11.30 -3.92
N ALA A 23 -6.54 -10.07 -3.42
CA ALA A 23 -7.82 -9.60 -2.91
C ALA A 23 -8.89 -9.50 -4.01
N TYR A 24 -8.49 -9.13 -5.23
CA TYR A 24 -9.39 -9.08 -6.38
C TYR A 24 -9.90 -10.48 -6.80
N ILE A 25 -9.00 -11.47 -6.87
CA ILE A 25 -9.37 -12.82 -7.30
C ILE A 25 -10.14 -13.54 -6.20
N ILE A 26 -9.57 -13.61 -5.00
CA ILE A 26 -10.11 -14.40 -3.89
C ILE A 26 -11.31 -13.69 -3.25
N GLY A 27 -11.35 -12.36 -3.31
CA GLY A 27 -12.35 -11.57 -2.60
C GLY A 27 -12.09 -11.50 -1.10
N GLY A 28 -10.86 -11.68 -0.64
CA GLY A 28 -10.47 -11.62 0.78
C GLY A 28 -9.01 -11.26 0.98
N PHE A 29 -8.64 -10.87 2.20
CA PHE A 29 -7.31 -10.34 2.54
C PHE A 29 -6.34 -11.43 2.97
N SER A 30 -5.04 -11.11 2.95
CA SER A 30 -3.97 -12.04 3.33
C SER A 30 -3.97 -12.40 4.81
N SER A 31 -4.63 -11.58 5.65
CA SER A 31 -4.81 -11.82 7.07
C SER A 31 -5.93 -12.83 7.39
N GLN A 32 -6.72 -13.25 6.41
CA GLN A 32 -7.85 -14.16 6.60
C GLN A 32 -7.51 -15.58 6.15
N THR A 33 -7.99 -16.55 6.92
CA THR A 33 -8.06 -17.98 6.58
C THR A 33 -9.06 -18.24 5.45
N ARG A 34 -9.01 -19.44 4.86
CA ARG A 34 -9.94 -19.80 3.77
C ARG A 34 -11.37 -19.92 4.28
N GLU A 35 -11.52 -20.43 5.50
CA GLU A 35 -12.78 -20.61 6.20
C GLU A 35 -13.44 -19.25 6.49
N GLU A 36 -12.66 -18.27 6.96
CA GLU A 36 -13.15 -16.90 7.17
C GLU A 36 -13.59 -16.24 5.87
N ILE A 37 -12.84 -16.43 4.78
CA ILE A 37 -13.20 -15.90 3.46
C ILE A 37 -14.47 -16.57 2.94
N ALA A 38 -14.65 -17.88 3.15
CA ALA A 38 -15.84 -18.60 2.72
C ALA A 38 -17.09 -18.20 3.52
N ALA A 39 -16.92 -17.86 4.80
CA ALA A 39 -18.01 -17.48 5.70
C ALA A 39 -18.42 -16.00 5.58
N GLN A 40 -17.64 -15.15 4.91
CA GLN A 40 -17.90 -13.71 4.87
C GLN A 40 -19.14 -13.36 4.01
N PRO A 41 -19.90 -12.32 4.39
CA PRO A 41 -21.08 -11.92 3.63
C PRO A 41 -20.69 -11.37 2.24
N PRO A 42 -21.57 -11.44 1.22
CA PRO A 42 -21.26 -10.97 -0.13
C PRO A 42 -20.75 -9.52 -0.20
N ARG A 43 -21.24 -8.65 0.68
CA ARG A 43 -20.79 -7.25 0.78
C ARG A 43 -19.31 -7.13 1.17
N ALA A 44 -18.80 -8.03 2.02
CA ALA A 44 -17.38 -8.06 2.38
C ALA A 44 -16.52 -8.49 1.19
N THR A 45 -16.94 -9.52 0.46
CA THR A 45 -16.28 -9.96 -0.79
C THR A 45 -16.19 -8.84 -1.82
N ILE A 46 -17.28 -8.10 -2.06
CA ILE A 46 -17.30 -6.97 -3.00
C ILE A 46 -16.30 -5.88 -2.56
N ARG A 47 -16.28 -5.53 -1.28
CA ARG A 47 -15.32 -4.54 -0.74
C ARG A 47 -13.88 -4.99 -0.91
N ALA A 48 -13.59 -6.26 -0.64
CA ALA A 48 -12.25 -6.82 -0.83
C ALA A 48 -11.81 -6.79 -2.30
N ARG A 49 -12.72 -7.10 -3.24
CA ARG A 49 -12.41 -7.01 -4.68
C ARG A 49 -12.20 -5.58 -5.13
N PHE A 50 -13.05 -4.66 -4.68
CA PHE A 50 -12.90 -3.24 -4.97
C PHE A 50 -11.55 -2.71 -4.46
N LEU A 51 -11.22 -2.99 -3.19
CA LEU A 51 -9.91 -2.63 -2.65
C LEU A 51 -8.78 -3.31 -3.43
N GLY A 52 -8.94 -4.58 -3.81
CA GLY A 52 -7.99 -5.31 -4.65
C GLY A 52 -7.69 -4.61 -5.98
N SER A 53 -8.73 -4.10 -6.65
CA SER A 53 -8.57 -3.30 -7.88
C SER A 53 -7.86 -1.97 -7.63
N ALA A 54 -8.16 -1.30 -6.51
CA ALA A 54 -7.48 -0.06 -6.14
C ALA A 54 -5.99 -0.28 -5.86
N LEU A 55 -5.64 -1.29 -5.06
CA LEU A 55 -4.24 -1.67 -4.79
C LEU A 55 -3.52 -2.04 -6.09
N THR A 56 -4.16 -2.80 -6.98
CA THR A 56 -3.57 -3.13 -8.29
C THR A 56 -3.26 -1.87 -9.10
N ALA A 57 -4.18 -0.90 -9.12
CA ALA A 57 -3.96 0.37 -9.80
C ALA A 57 -2.80 1.18 -9.18
N LEU A 58 -2.69 1.20 -7.84
CA LEU A 58 -1.55 1.83 -7.15
C LEU A 58 -0.22 1.15 -7.50
N GLY A 59 -0.21 -0.18 -7.56
CA GLY A 59 0.94 -0.96 -7.99
C GLY A 59 1.39 -0.61 -9.41
N VAL A 60 0.44 -0.47 -10.34
CA VAL A 60 0.69 -0.01 -11.72
C VAL A 60 1.23 1.41 -11.74
N LEU A 61 0.67 2.34 -10.96
CA LEU A 61 1.18 3.72 -10.87
C LEU A 61 2.63 3.73 -10.35
N GLY A 62 2.94 2.94 -9.33
CA GLY A 62 4.31 2.77 -8.85
C GLY A 62 5.24 2.20 -9.91
N PHE A 63 4.76 1.23 -10.72
CA PHE A 63 5.54 0.66 -11.82
C PHE A 63 5.86 1.71 -12.88
N LEU A 64 4.86 2.51 -13.29
CA LEU A 64 5.04 3.59 -14.26
C LEU A 64 6.01 4.67 -13.76
N ALA A 65 6.05 4.93 -12.45
CA ALA A 65 7.03 5.82 -11.85
C ALA A 65 8.48 5.31 -12.05
N ILE A 66 8.69 3.99 -12.01
CA ILE A 66 10.00 3.37 -12.21
C ILE A 66 10.39 3.39 -13.69
N VAL A 67 9.54 2.84 -14.57
CA VAL A 67 9.95 2.50 -15.94
C VAL A 67 9.75 3.62 -16.96
N TRP A 68 8.86 4.56 -16.68
CA TRP A 68 8.53 5.62 -17.65
C TRP A 68 8.94 7.00 -17.16
N ALA A 69 8.40 7.45 -16.02
CA ALA A 69 8.74 8.79 -15.52
C ALA A 69 10.18 8.87 -15.00
N GLY A 70 10.69 7.76 -14.50
CA GLY A 70 11.96 7.70 -13.79
C GLY A 70 11.79 8.00 -12.30
N PRO A 71 12.49 7.26 -11.41
CA PRO A 71 12.30 7.28 -9.96
C PRO A 71 12.75 8.59 -9.30
N THR A 72 13.38 9.50 -10.05
CA THR A 72 13.86 10.81 -9.59
C THR A 72 13.10 11.99 -10.19
N SER A 73 12.04 11.73 -10.98
CA SER A 73 11.27 12.76 -11.67
C SER A 73 10.33 13.55 -10.76
N VAL A 74 9.85 14.70 -11.26
CA VAL A 74 8.75 15.47 -10.63
C VAL A 74 7.52 14.59 -10.43
N THR A 75 7.19 13.78 -11.44
CA THR A 75 6.06 12.83 -11.37
C THR A 75 6.24 11.82 -10.24
N ALA A 76 7.43 11.21 -10.12
CA ALA A 76 7.73 10.29 -9.01
C ALA A 76 7.64 10.98 -7.65
N ARG A 77 8.06 12.24 -7.54
CA ARG A 77 7.89 13.02 -6.30
C ARG A 77 6.42 13.26 -5.97
N LEU A 78 5.59 13.65 -6.93
CA LEU A 78 4.15 13.86 -6.71
C LEU A 78 3.45 12.56 -6.32
N LEU A 79 3.79 11.45 -6.98
CA LEU A 79 3.31 10.12 -6.61
C LEU A 79 3.76 9.72 -5.20
N SER A 80 4.98 10.06 -4.81
CA SER A 80 5.48 9.81 -3.45
C SER A 80 4.65 10.55 -2.40
N VAL A 81 4.22 11.79 -2.66
CA VAL A 81 3.28 12.50 -1.75
C VAL A 81 1.97 11.73 -1.63
N GLY A 82 1.39 11.30 -2.76
CA GLY A 82 0.14 10.53 -2.77
C GLY A 82 0.26 9.21 -2.00
N PHE A 83 1.32 8.44 -2.25
CA PHE A 83 1.57 7.16 -1.57
C PHE A 83 1.89 7.35 -0.09
N ALA A 84 2.63 8.40 0.28
CA ALA A 84 2.84 8.76 1.69
C ALA A 84 1.51 9.00 2.42
N VAL A 85 0.60 9.77 1.82
CA VAL A 85 -0.72 10.02 2.39
C VAL A 85 -1.53 8.72 2.48
N PHE A 86 -1.59 7.93 1.41
CA PHE A 86 -2.32 6.67 1.39
C PHE A 86 -1.84 5.71 2.49
N HIS A 87 -0.53 5.49 2.59
CA HIS A 87 0.01 4.60 3.60
C HIS A 87 -0.10 5.17 5.01
N GLY A 88 0.09 6.48 5.18
CA GLY A 88 -0.11 7.14 6.46
C GLY A 88 -1.54 6.97 6.97
N LEU A 89 -2.54 7.15 6.11
CA LEU A 89 -3.94 6.90 6.43
C LEU A 89 -4.21 5.42 6.75
N GLY A 90 -3.57 4.49 6.04
CA GLY A 90 -3.65 3.06 6.36
C GLY A 90 -3.13 2.73 7.76
N ALA A 91 -1.97 3.26 8.14
CA ALA A 91 -1.42 3.10 9.49
C ALA A 91 -2.32 3.73 10.56
N LEU A 92 -2.79 4.96 10.32
CA LEU A 92 -3.73 5.65 11.23
C LEU A 92 -5.06 4.89 11.36
N GLY A 93 -5.57 4.29 10.29
CA GLY A 93 -6.79 3.47 10.33
C GLY A 93 -6.64 2.25 11.23
N VAL A 94 -5.48 1.57 11.20
CA VAL A 94 -5.19 0.47 12.13
C VAL A 94 -5.14 0.97 13.57
N LEU A 95 -4.43 2.08 13.83
CA LEU A 95 -4.32 2.65 15.18
C LEU A 95 -5.67 3.12 15.72
N TRP A 96 -6.49 3.74 14.87
CA TRP A 96 -7.83 4.20 15.21
C TRP A 96 -8.73 3.02 15.58
N THR A 97 -8.72 1.96 14.78
CA THR A 97 -9.50 0.74 15.08
C THR A 97 -9.00 0.07 16.36
N ALA A 98 -7.69 0.02 16.55
CA ALA A 98 -7.04 -0.51 17.74
C ALA A 98 -7.33 0.28 19.02
N ALA A 99 -7.69 1.57 18.91
CA ALA A 99 -8.08 2.39 20.06
C ALA A 99 -9.38 1.88 20.70
N SER A 100 -10.29 1.33 19.90
CA SER A 100 -11.53 0.71 20.37
C SER A 100 -11.38 -0.77 20.72
N ASP A 101 -10.49 -1.49 20.04
CA ASP A 101 -10.21 -2.90 20.30
C ASP A 101 -8.73 -3.23 20.14
N ARG A 102 -8.02 -3.41 21.26
CA ARG A 102 -6.58 -3.69 21.24
C ARG A 102 -6.22 -5.06 20.65
N SER A 103 -7.16 -6.00 20.55
CA SER A 103 -6.90 -7.29 19.91
C SER A 103 -6.50 -7.12 18.43
N VAL A 104 -6.98 -6.06 17.78
CA VAL A 104 -6.62 -5.66 16.42
C VAL A 104 -5.12 -5.42 16.25
N LEU A 105 -4.40 -4.96 17.28
CA LEU A 105 -2.94 -4.79 17.17
C LEU A 105 -2.22 -6.11 16.95
N THR A 106 -2.75 -7.22 17.45
CA THR A 106 -2.13 -8.54 17.25
C THR A 106 -2.37 -9.05 15.83
N SER A 107 -3.59 -8.91 15.30
CA SER A 107 -3.95 -9.38 13.96
C SER A 107 -3.49 -8.45 12.83
N ALA A 108 -3.42 -7.14 13.08
CA ALA A 108 -3.07 -6.12 12.08
C ALA A 108 -1.64 -5.59 12.21
N ARG A 109 -0.80 -6.13 13.10
CA ARG A 109 0.59 -5.67 13.30
C ARG A 109 1.38 -5.60 12.00
N GLY A 110 1.27 -6.63 11.17
CA GLY A 110 1.98 -6.70 9.89
C GLY A 110 1.56 -5.56 8.95
N ALA A 111 0.25 -5.32 8.84
CA ALA A 111 -0.28 -4.21 8.05
C ALA A 111 0.17 -2.85 8.61
N LEU A 112 0.09 -2.64 9.92
CA LEU A 112 0.55 -1.40 10.57
C LEU A 112 2.02 -1.10 10.26
N VAL A 113 2.89 -2.10 10.44
CA VAL A 113 4.33 -1.95 10.17
C VAL A 113 4.57 -1.66 8.70
N LEU A 114 3.93 -2.42 7.79
CA LEU A 114 4.08 -2.22 6.35
C LEU A 114 3.66 -0.80 5.93
N HIS A 115 2.47 -0.36 6.35
CA HIS A 115 1.97 0.98 6.06
C HIS A 115 2.87 2.07 6.65
N ALA A 116 3.32 1.92 7.90
CA ALA A 116 4.21 2.91 8.52
C ALA A 116 5.57 3.02 7.80
N VAL A 117 6.17 1.88 7.44
CA VAL A 117 7.46 1.84 6.73
C VAL A 117 7.34 2.43 5.33
N LEU A 118 6.31 2.06 4.57
CA LEU A 118 6.09 2.61 3.24
C LEU A 118 5.78 4.11 3.30
N ALA A 119 4.94 4.55 4.24
CA ALA A 119 4.66 5.98 4.44
C ALA A 119 5.94 6.76 4.70
N LEU A 120 6.80 6.29 5.62
CA LEU A 120 8.07 6.95 5.92
C LEU A 120 9.00 6.97 4.70
N GLY A 121 9.11 5.86 3.98
CA GLY A 121 9.90 5.80 2.74
C GLY A 121 9.46 6.84 1.73
N PHE A 122 8.15 6.97 1.51
CA PHE A 122 7.60 7.95 0.57
C PHE A 122 7.66 9.40 1.08
N ILE A 123 7.60 9.65 2.39
CA ILE A 123 7.86 10.98 2.97
C ILE A 123 9.30 11.40 2.67
N ILE A 124 10.28 10.51 2.89
CA ILE A 124 11.68 10.77 2.57
C ILE A 124 11.81 11.09 1.08
N LEU A 125 11.19 10.31 0.20
CA LEU A 125 11.18 10.60 -1.23
C LEU A 125 10.54 11.95 -1.56
N ALA A 126 9.38 12.28 -1.01
CA ALA A 126 8.70 13.54 -1.27
C ALA A 126 9.52 14.78 -0.86
N LEU A 127 10.28 14.67 0.23
CA LEU A 127 11.10 15.75 0.78
C LEU A 127 12.45 15.90 0.06
N PHE A 128 13.09 14.79 -0.31
CA PHE A 128 14.49 14.78 -0.78
C PHE A 128 14.65 14.44 -2.27
N LEU A 129 13.56 14.15 -2.99
CA LEU A 129 13.58 14.14 -4.46
C LEU A 129 13.58 15.58 -4.99
N HIS A 130 14.75 16.05 -5.41
CA HIS A 130 14.86 17.29 -6.15
C HIS A 130 14.69 17.03 -7.65
N PRO A 131 13.81 17.78 -8.34
CA PRO A 131 13.78 17.78 -9.79
C PRO A 131 15.13 18.31 -10.32
N GLY A 132 15.87 17.51 -11.07
CA GLY A 132 17.10 17.95 -11.74
C GLY A 132 18.41 17.57 -11.07
N GLY A 133 18.49 16.40 -10.43
CA GLY A 133 19.79 15.75 -10.22
C GLY A 133 20.45 15.39 -11.54
#